data_AF-A0A350DMP2-F1
#
_entry.id   AF-A0A350DMP2-F1
#
_cell.length_a   1.000
_cell.length_b   1.000
_cell.length_c   1.000
_cell.angle_alpha   90.00
_cell.angle_beta   90.00
_cell.angle_gamma   90.00
#
_symmetry.space_group_name_H-M   'P 1'
#
loop_
_entity.id
_entity.type
_entity.pdbx_description
1 polymer ?
#
loop_
_entity_poly.entity_id
_entity_poly.type
_entity_poly.pdbx_seq_one_letter_code
_entity_poly.pdbx_strand_id
1 'polypeptide(L)'
;MNSTPIKNKRSIKLGNIAAKGYLGLIYILLYLPIIVLVVMSFNKSKIGYNWGGFSLKWYESLLNNQAMLDAFWHSIVLGLVAATVSTVIGTLTALALHRY
;
A
#
# COMPACT_ATOMS: atom_id res chain seq x y z
N MET A 1 15.17 -33.91 34.13
CA MET A 1 15.88 -34.37 32.92
C MET A 1 15.29 -33.62 31.72
N ASN A 2 15.77 -32.41 31.44
CA ASN A 2 15.21 -31.54 30.40
C ASN A 2 15.95 -31.76 29.08
N SER A 3 15.37 -32.54 28.18
CA SER A 3 15.80 -32.61 26.79
C SER A 3 15.20 -31.43 26.02
N THR A 4 15.91 -30.30 25.96
CA THR A 4 15.58 -29.23 25.01
C THR A 4 15.57 -29.80 23.58
N PRO A 5 14.48 -29.63 22.81
CA PRO A 5 14.38 -30.23 21.48
C PRO A 5 15.35 -29.54 20.52
N ILE A 6 16.35 -30.28 20.06
CA ILE A 6 17.33 -29.83 19.08
C ILE A 6 16.62 -29.74 17.72
N LYS A 7 16.06 -28.57 17.38
CA LYS A 7 15.42 -28.36 16.07
C LYS A 7 16.44 -28.55 14.95
N ASN A 8 16.15 -29.50 14.05
CA ASN A 8 17.01 -29.83 12.92
C ASN A 8 17.18 -28.62 11.97
N LYS A 9 18.43 -28.27 11.65
CA LYS A 9 18.80 -27.15 10.76
C LYS A 9 18.12 -27.20 9.39
N ARG A 10 17.78 -28.40 8.87
CA ARG A 10 17.01 -28.59 7.62
C ARG A 10 15.54 -28.16 7.76
N SER A 11 14.89 -28.48 8.88
CA SER A 11 13.50 -28.07 9.15
C SER A 11 13.37 -26.55 9.25
N ILE A 12 14.37 -25.89 9.86
CA ILE A 12 14.43 -24.43 9.93
C ILE A 12 14.61 -23.80 8.54
N LYS A 13 15.46 -24.36 7.67
CA LYS A 13 15.63 -23.87 6.29
C LYS A 13 14.36 -24.02 5.45
N LEU A 14 13.68 -25.16 5.54
CA LEU A 14 12.42 -25.41 4.83
C LEU A 14 11.32 -24.44 5.28
N GLY A 15 11.18 -24.22 6.59
CA GLY A 15 10.24 -23.23 7.14
C GLY A 15 10.51 -21.82 6.64
N ASN A 16 11.78 -21.41 6.57
CA ASN A 16 12.15 -20.08 6.06
C ASN A 16 11.89 -19.92 4.55
N ILE A 17 12.09 -20.97 3.75
CA ILE A 17 11.79 -20.92 2.31
C ILE A 17 10.28 -20.84 2.09
N ALA A 18 9.49 -21.66 2.80
CA ALA A 18 8.04 -21.63 2.74
C ALA A 18 7.48 -20.27 3.19
N ALA A 19 7.99 -19.71 4.29
CA ALA A 19 7.61 -18.38 4.77
C ALA A 19 7.95 -17.27 3.75
N LYS A 20 9.14 -17.30 3.16
CA LYS A 20 9.53 -16.35 2.10
C LYS A 20 8.65 -16.48 0.85
N GLY A 21 8.34 -17.71 0.43
CA GLY A 21 7.44 -17.97 -0.69
C GLY A 21 6.03 -17.45 -0.44
N TYR A 22 5.49 -17.70 0.77
CA TYR A 22 4.18 -17.21 1.19
C TYR A 22 4.11 -15.67 1.21
N LEU A 23 5.11 -15.01 1.83
CA LEU A 23 5.19 -13.56 1.82
C LEU A 23 5.34 -13.01 0.39
N GLY A 24 6.16 -13.64 -0.46
CA GLY A 24 6.31 -13.28 -1.86
C GLY A 24 4.98 -13.36 -2.63
N LEU A 25 4.20 -14.42 -2.41
CA LEU A 25 2.89 -14.60 -3.02
C LEU A 25 1.89 -13.51 -2.58
N ILE A 26 1.86 -13.18 -1.29
CA ILE A 26 1.04 -12.07 -0.78
C ILE A 26 1.42 -10.76 -1.45
N TYR A 27 2.71 -10.44 -1.53
CA TYR A 27 3.15 -9.22 -2.18
C TYR A 27 2.79 -9.19 -3.66
N ILE A 28 2.97 -10.29 -4.38
CA ILE A 28 2.54 -10.37 -5.79
C ILE A 28 1.04 -10.10 -5.88
N LEU A 29 0.21 -10.75 -5.05
CA LEU A 29 -1.24 -10.56 -5.10
C LEU A 29 -1.65 -9.11 -4.78
N LEU A 30 -0.99 -8.45 -3.84
CA LEU A 30 -1.25 -7.05 -3.48
C LEU A 30 -0.79 -6.07 -4.57
N TYR A 31 0.38 -6.28 -5.16
CA TYR A 31 0.99 -5.35 -6.11
C TYR A 31 0.57 -5.60 -7.57
N LEU A 32 0.19 -6.82 -7.94
CA LEU A 32 -0.26 -7.15 -9.30
C LEU A 32 -1.39 -6.24 -9.80
N PRO A 33 -2.50 -6.01 -9.07
CA PRO A 33 -3.55 -5.11 -9.53
C PRO A 33 -3.06 -3.66 -9.64
N ILE A 34 -2.17 -3.22 -8.75
CA ILE A 34 -1.57 -1.88 -8.82
C ILE A 34 -0.73 -1.75 -10.10
N ILE A 35 0.08 -2.75 -10.42
CA ILE A 35 0.89 -2.78 -11.66
C ILE A 35 -0.02 -2.76 -12.89
N VAL A 36 -1.10 -3.55 -12.88
CA VAL A 36 -2.10 -3.54 -13.98
C VAL A 36 -2.71 -2.16 -14.15
N LEU A 37 -3.10 -1.49 -13.06
CA LEU A 37 -3.62 -0.12 -13.10
C LEU A 37 -2.59 0.88 -13.66
N VAL A 38 -1.32 0.77 -13.26
CA VAL A 38 -0.24 1.61 -13.77
C VAL A 38 0.00 1.36 -15.27
N VAL A 39 0.02 0.11 -15.73
CA VAL A 39 0.15 -0.19 -17.16
C VAL A 39 -1.05 0.34 -17.94
N MET A 40 -2.25 0.20 -17.40
CA MET A 40 -3.49 0.70 -18.01
C MET A 40 -3.60 2.23 -17.99
N SER A 41 -2.95 2.95 -17.06
CA SER A 41 -2.98 4.43 -17.05
C SER A 41 -2.27 5.04 -18.27
N PHE A 42 -1.35 4.28 -18.89
CA PHE A 42 -0.72 4.64 -20.16
C PHE A 42 -1.52 4.21 -21.39
N ASN A 43 -2.68 3.58 -21.24
CA ASN A 43 -3.50 3.15 -22.36
C ASN A 43 -4.30 4.33 -22.92
N LYS A 44 -4.15 4.59 -24.23
CA LYS A 44 -4.94 5.61 -24.94
C LYS A 44 -6.44 5.31 -24.96
N SER A 45 -6.81 4.03 -24.92
CA SER A 45 -8.20 3.57 -24.92
C SER A 45 -8.90 3.93 -23.62
N LYS A 46 -10.16 4.37 -23.71
CA LYS A 46 -11.04 4.52 -22.53
C LYS A 46 -11.51 3.17 -21.97
N ILE A 47 -11.41 2.11 -22.79
CA ILE A 47 -11.93 0.79 -22.51
C ILE A 47 -10.74 -0.11 -22.15
N GLY A 48 -10.72 -0.62 -20.91
CA GLY A 48 -9.57 -1.29 -20.31
C GLY A 48 -9.17 -2.64 -20.93
N TYR A 49 -10.01 -3.25 -21.77
CA TYR A 49 -9.67 -4.51 -22.44
C TYR A 49 -9.03 -4.32 -23.84
N ASN A 50 -9.05 -3.10 -24.39
CA ASN A 50 -8.47 -2.80 -25.69
C ASN A 50 -7.22 -1.94 -25.52
N TRP A 51 -6.06 -2.43 -25.98
CA TRP A 51 -4.83 -1.65 -25.97
C TRP A 51 -4.82 -0.65 -27.14
N GLY A 52 -5.01 0.63 -26.84
CA GLY A 52 -5.05 1.72 -27.82
C GLY A 52 -3.69 2.34 -28.14
N GLY A 53 -2.60 1.76 -27.63
CA GLY A 53 -1.25 2.33 -27.67
C GLY A 53 -0.88 3.12 -26.42
N PHE A 54 0.42 3.43 -26.29
CA PHE A 54 0.97 4.21 -25.18
C PHE A 54 0.55 5.69 -25.30
N SER A 55 0.07 6.30 -24.22
CA SER A 55 -0.37 7.69 -24.18
C SER A 55 -0.31 8.28 -22.78
N LEU A 56 0.05 9.56 -22.68
CA LEU A 56 0.00 10.37 -21.46
C LEU A 56 -1.25 11.26 -21.39
N LYS A 57 -2.19 11.10 -22.30
CA LYS A 57 -3.39 11.96 -22.44
C LYS A 57 -4.15 12.14 -21.12
N TRP A 58 -4.25 11.08 -20.31
CA TRP A 58 -4.97 11.14 -19.04
C TRP A 58 -4.27 12.00 -17.99
N TYR A 59 -2.94 12.00 -17.99
CA TYR A 59 -2.14 12.88 -17.14
C TYR A 59 -2.28 14.35 -17.58
N GLU A 60 -2.25 14.62 -18.88
CA GLU A 60 -2.51 15.97 -19.40
C GLU A 60 -3.94 16.44 -19.08
N SER A 61 -4.94 15.57 -19.24
CA SER A 61 -6.32 15.88 -18.90
C SER A 61 -6.51 16.13 -17.40
N LEU A 62 -5.75 15.44 -16.55
CA LEU A 62 -5.75 15.64 -15.11
C LEU A 62 -5.20 17.02 -14.73
N LEU A 63 -4.06 17.42 -15.32
CA LEU A 63 -3.44 18.71 -15.05
C LEU A 63 -4.29 19.90 -15.51
N ASN A 64 -5.13 19.70 -16.52
CA ASN A 64 -6.07 20.71 -16.99
C ASN A 64 -7.41 20.72 -16.20
N ASN A 65 -7.61 19.80 -15.26
CA ASN A 65 -8.84 19.72 -14.47
C ASN A 65 -8.62 20.32 -13.07
N GLN A 66 -8.89 21.61 -12.94
CA GLN A 66 -8.74 22.34 -11.68
C GLN A 66 -9.56 21.73 -10.53
N ALA A 67 -10.80 21.30 -10.78
CA ALA A 67 -11.63 20.69 -9.75
C ALA A 67 -11.01 19.40 -9.18
N MET A 68 -10.35 18.61 -10.02
CA MET A 68 -9.66 17.39 -9.57
C MET A 68 -8.38 17.70 -8.80
N LEU A 69 -7.63 18.74 -9.20
CA LEU A 69 -6.45 19.22 -8.48
C LEU A 69 -6.80 19.82 -7.12
N ASP A 70 -7.88 20.60 -7.05
CA ASP A 70 -8.37 21.18 -5.80
C ASP A 70 -8.83 20.08 -4.83
N ALA A 71 -9.57 19.09 -5.32
CA ALA A 71 -9.97 17.93 -4.52
C ALA A 71 -8.77 17.13 -3.99
N PHE A 72 -7.73 16.96 -4.80
CA PHE A 72 -6.48 16.35 -4.38
C PHE A 72 -5.82 17.12 -3.23
N TRP A 73 -5.75 18.46 -3.35
CA TRP A 73 -5.11 19.29 -2.34
C TRP A 73 -5.91 19.35 -1.03
N HIS A 74 -7.24 19.44 -1.13
CA HIS A 74 -8.13 19.31 0.01
C HIS A 74 -7.93 17.98 0.75
N SER A 75 -7.79 16.87 0.02
CA SER A 75 -7.58 15.56 0.62
C SER A 75 -6.26 15.48 1.40
N ILE A 76 -5.19 16.07 0.87
CA ILE A 76 -3.89 16.13 1.54
C ILE A 76 -3.97 16.96 2.82
N VAL A 77 -4.51 18.18 2.73
CA VAL A 77 -4.60 19.08 3.90
C VAL A 77 -5.49 18.45 4.97
N LEU A 78 -6.67 17.96 4.59
CA LEU A 78 -7.59 17.33 5.52
C LEU A 78 -6.98 16.07 6.16
N GLY A 79 -6.32 15.23 5.36
CA GLY A 79 -5.64 14.03 5.84
C GLY A 79 -4.54 14.34 6.84
N LEU A 80 -3.70 15.33 6.55
CA LEU A 80 -2.62 15.75 7.46
C LEU A 80 -3.16 16.32 8.77
N VAL A 81 -4.13 17.24 8.70
CA VAL A 81 -4.73 17.82 9.90
C VAL A 81 -5.39 16.74 10.75
N ALA A 82 -6.16 15.84 10.13
CA ALA A 82 -6.81 14.74 10.83
C ALA A 82 -5.80 13.78 11.48
N ALA A 83 -4.75 13.39 10.75
CA ALA A 83 -3.70 12.51 11.27
C ALA A 83 -2.94 13.14 12.44
N THR A 84 -2.60 14.44 12.34
CA THR A 84 -1.90 15.16 13.41
C THR A 84 -2.77 15.28 14.66
N VAL A 85 -4.01 15.75 14.53
CA VAL A 85 -4.94 15.90 15.66
C VAL A 85 -5.21 14.55 16.32
N SER A 86 -5.47 13.50 15.52
CA SER A 86 -5.66 12.14 16.00
C SER A 86 -4.44 11.63 16.77
N THR A 87 -3.23 11.87 16.26
CA THR A 87 -1.98 11.46 16.92
C THR A 87 -1.78 12.16 18.26
N VAL A 88 -2.05 13.47 18.33
CA VAL A 88 -1.93 14.26 19.57
C VAL A 88 -2.92 13.75 20.61
N ILE A 89 -4.19 13.63 20.24
CA ILE A 89 -5.23 13.12 21.15
C ILE A 89 -4.89 11.70 21.60
N GLY A 90 -4.57 10.81 20.66
CA GLY A 90 -4.22 9.42 20.96
C GLY A 90 -3.03 9.30 21.91
N THR A 91 -2.00 10.13 21.72
CA THR A 91 -0.81 10.15 22.58
C THR A 91 -1.14 10.68 23.98
N LEU A 92 -1.91 11.76 24.09
CA LEU A 92 -2.35 12.29 25.38
C LEU A 92 -3.22 11.28 26.15
N THR A 93 -4.13 10.60 25.47
CA THR A 93 -4.96 9.54 26.05
C THR A 93 -4.10 8.36 26.52
N ALA A 94 -3.13 7.91 25.72
CA ALA A 94 -2.23 6.83 26.10
C ALA A 94 -1.40 7.17 27.35
N LEU A 95 -0.90 8.40 27.45
CA LEU A 95 -0.15 8.87 28.62
C LEU A 95 -1.02 8.97 29.87
N ALA A 96 -2.27 9.45 29.72
CA ALA A 96 -3.22 9.50 30.83
C ALA A 96 -3.53 8.08 31.34
N LEU A 97 -3.87 7.16 30.43
CA LEU A 97 -4.20 5.79 30.80
C LEU A 97 -3.01 5.01 31.37
N HIS A 98 -1.78 5.30 30.95
CA HIS A 98 -0.59 4.67 31.54
C HIS A 98 -0.28 5.18 32.96
N ARG A 99 -0.70 6.40 33.29
CA ARG A 99 -0.45 7.01 34.60
C ARG A 99 -1.47 6.60 35.67
N TYR A 100 -2.67 6.20 35.26
CA TYR A 100 -3.72 5.65 36.15
C TYR A 100 -3.66 4.12 36.17
#